data_AF-A0A817P5C5-F1
#
_entry.id   AF-A0A817P5C5-F1
#
_cell.length_a   1.000
_cell.length_b   1.000
_cell.length_c   1.000
_cell.angle_alpha   90.00
_cell.angle_beta   90.00
_cell.angle_gamma   90.00
#
_symmetry.space_group_name_H-M   'P 1'
#
loop_
_entity.id
_entity.type
_entity.pdbx_description
1 polymer ?
#
loop_
_entity_poly.entity_id
_entity_poly.type
_entity_poly.pdbx_seq_one_letter_code
_entity_poly.pdbx_strand_id
1 'polypeptide(L)'
;MCGFVKVEVDGARWTPEEANAWYTEQPWYFGSNFVPSSSVNIIDMWQTFDSSTMKRELGWASGINMNVMRVFLHVLFYEQDAEAYFQKIDDFLTIADRFNIKIIFVLLDECWRPDPKLGPQPEPIPGQHNSQWVRCPGQAWLLDQSKWPLLKR
;
A
#
# COMPACT_ATOMS: atom_id res chain seq x y z
N MET A 1 25.28 10.55 17.83
CA MET A 1 24.33 9.86 18.71
C MET A 1 22.93 10.32 18.35
N CYS A 2 22.22 9.57 17.48
CA CYS A 2 20.80 9.82 17.25
C CYS A 2 20.03 9.11 18.36
N GLY A 3 19.49 9.88 19.31
CA GLY A 3 18.62 9.36 20.36
C GLY A 3 17.24 9.11 19.78
N PHE A 4 16.71 7.90 19.95
CA PHE A 4 15.30 7.63 19.71
C PHE A 4 14.48 8.37 20.76
N VAL A 5 13.60 9.27 20.32
CA VAL A 5 12.56 9.84 21.19
C VAL A 5 11.52 8.75 21.39
N LYS A 6 11.43 8.24 22.62
CA LYS A 6 10.35 7.35 23.03
C LYS A 6 9.10 8.22 23.20
N VAL A 7 8.18 8.15 22.24
CA VAL A 7 6.85 8.75 22.39
C VAL A 7 6.03 7.78 23.21
N GLU A 8 5.77 8.11 24.47
CA GLU A 8 4.73 7.42 25.25
C GLU A 8 3.37 7.91 24.74
N VAL A 9 2.71 7.06 23.95
CA VAL A 9 1.33 7.29 23.54
C VAL A 9 0.47 6.77 24.68
N ASP A 10 -0.07 7.67 25.50
CA ASP A 10 -1.09 7.31 26.47
C ASP A 10 -2.36 6.96 25.67
N GLY A 11 -2.54 5.66 25.40
CA GLY A 11 -3.50 5.11 24.43
C GLY A 11 -4.96 5.22 24.83
N ALA A 12 -5.35 6.26 25.57
CA ALA A 12 -6.74 6.57 25.83
C ALA A 12 -7.44 6.89 24.50
N ARG A 13 -8.58 6.24 24.28
CA ARG A 13 -9.44 6.53 23.13
C ARG A 13 -9.84 8.01 23.18
N TRP A 14 -9.63 8.73 22.08
CA TRP A 14 -10.06 10.12 21.94
C TRP A 14 -11.55 10.29 22.28
N THR A 15 -11.88 11.37 22.96
CA THR A 15 -13.28 11.77 23.10
C THR A 15 -13.85 12.15 21.73
N PRO A 16 -15.18 12.16 21.57
CA PRO A 16 -15.79 12.67 20.34
C PRO A 16 -15.33 14.09 19.99
N GLU A 17 -15.11 14.96 20.97
CA GLU A 17 -14.68 16.34 20.78
C GLU A 17 -13.26 16.41 20.21
N GLU A 18 -12.32 15.63 20.76
CA GLU A 18 -10.94 15.54 20.26
C GLU A 18 -10.90 15.02 18.82
N ALA A 19 -11.66 13.97 18.52
CA ALA A 19 -11.76 13.41 17.18
C ALA A 19 -12.35 14.40 16.17
N ASN A 20 -13.38 15.15 16.55
CA ASN A 20 -13.99 16.17 15.69
C ASN A 20 -13.07 17.39 15.50
N ALA A 21 -12.34 17.81 16.54
CA ALA A 21 -11.37 18.89 16.44
C ALA A 21 -10.27 18.54 15.42
N TRP A 22 -9.68 17.36 15.54
CA TRP A 22 -8.69 16.86 14.58
C TRP A 22 -9.25 16.74 13.15
N TYR A 23 -10.48 16.23 13.01
CA TYR A 23 -11.13 16.06 11.70
C TYR A 23 -11.37 17.40 10.99
N THR A 24 -11.70 18.45 11.75
CA THR A 24 -11.93 19.80 11.22
C THR A 24 -10.65 20.43 10.64
N GLU A 25 -9.47 19.99 11.08
CA GLU A 25 -8.18 20.44 10.53
C GLU A 25 -7.78 19.70 9.24
N GLN A 26 -8.50 18.63 8.87
CA GLN A 26 -8.18 17.85 7.67
C GLN A 26 -8.80 18.47 6.41
N PRO A 27 -8.11 18.42 5.25
CA PRO A 27 -8.73 18.77 3.98
C PRO A 27 -9.75 17.70 3.56
N TRP A 28 -10.56 18.03 2.55
CA TRP A 28 -11.33 17.01 1.84
C TRP A 28 -10.40 16.03 1.13
N TYR A 29 -10.47 14.76 1.48
CA TYR A 29 -9.67 13.71 0.86
C TYR A 29 -10.39 13.15 -0.38
N PHE A 30 -9.77 13.33 -1.55
CA PHE A 30 -10.27 12.83 -2.83
C PHE A 30 -9.18 11.99 -3.51
N GLY A 31 -9.51 10.76 -3.90
CA GLY A 31 -8.51 9.79 -4.32
C GLY A 31 -9.07 8.49 -4.85
N SER A 32 -8.17 7.53 -5.09
CA SER A 32 -8.51 6.20 -5.61
C SER A 32 -7.61 5.11 -5.01
N ASN A 33 -7.94 3.85 -5.31
CA ASN A 33 -6.96 2.77 -5.18
C ASN A 33 -5.95 2.89 -6.34
N PHE A 34 -4.67 2.83 -6.02
CA PHE A 34 -3.61 3.05 -7.00
C PHE A 34 -2.83 1.75 -7.27
N VAL A 35 -2.85 1.35 -8.54
CA VAL A 35 -1.91 0.43 -9.19
C VAL A 35 -1.65 1.06 -10.56
N PRO A 36 -0.38 1.16 -11.00
CA PRO A 36 -0.09 1.82 -12.26
C PRO A 36 -0.71 1.05 -13.44
N SER A 37 -1.04 1.75 -14.52
CA SER A 37 -1.65 1.12 -15.70
C SER A 37 -0.78 0.03 -16.36
N SER A 38 0.52 -0.02 -16.03
CA SER A 38 1.47 -1.03 -16.47
C SER A 38 1.47 -2.31 -15.62
N SER A 39 0.61 -2.41 -14.60
CA SER A 39 0.62 -3.53 -13.65
C SER A 39 -0.74 -4.19 -13.51
N VAL A 40 -0.77 -5.53 -13.62
CA VAL A 40 -2.01 -6.30 -13.54
C VAL A 40 -2.49 -6.50 -12.09
N ASN A 41 -1.56 -6.44 -11.13
CA ASN A 41 -1.82 -6.57 -9.71
C ASN A 41 -0.68 -5.92 -8.89
N ILE A 42 -0.77 -6.03 -7.56
CA ILE A 42 0.21 -5.40 -6.67
C ILE A 42 1.61 -6.05 -6.71
N ILE A 43 1.71 -7.33 -7.03
CA ILE A 43 3.01 -8.01 -7.18
C ILE A 43 3.74 -7.45 -8.39
N ASP A 44 3.04 -7.32 -9.52
CA ASP A 44 3.60 -6.74 -10.74
C ASP A 44 4.13 -5.32 -10.50
N MET A 45 3.33 -4.49 -9.80
CA MET A 45 3.70 -3.12 -9.44
C MET A 45 5.02 -3.06 -8.64
N TRP A 46 5.14 -3.80 -7.55
CA TRP A 46 6.32 -3.72 -6.67
C TRP A 46 7.55 -4.44 -7.25
N GLN A 47 7.35 -5.49 -8.05
CA GLN A 47 8.44 -6.18 -8.72
C GLN A 47 9.05 -5.31 -9.82
N THR A 48 8.21 -4.80 -10.72
CA THR A 48 8.64 -3.99 -11.88
C THR A 48 9.05 -2.58 -11.45
N PHE A 49 8.36 -2.00 -10.47
CA PHE A 49 8.61 -0.67 -9.91
C PHE A 49 8.86 0.40 -10.98
N ASP A 50 7.96 0.47 -11.97
CA ASP A 50 8.04 1.46 -13.05
C ASP A 50 7.74 2.88 -12.53
N SER A 51 8.78 3.49 -11.96
CA SER A 51 8.70 4.84 -11.39
C SER A 51 8.32 5.91 -12.41
N SER A 52 8.57 5.67 -13.71
CA SER A 52 8.24 6.62 -14.76
C SER A 52 6.73 6.69 -14.97
N THR A 53 6.07 5.54 -15.06
CA THR A 53 4.61 5.43 -15.14
C THR A 53 3.95 5.91 -13.85
N MET A 54 4.49 5.55 -12.68
CA MET A 54 3.97 6.03 -11.39
C MET A 54 4.01 7.55 -11.29
N LYS A 55 5.12 8.20 -11.67
CA LYS A 55 5.24 9.67 -11.68
C LYS A 55 4.22 10.30 -12.62
N ARG A 56 4.06 9.76 -13.83
CA ARG A 56 3.09 10.26 -14.81
C ARG A 56 1.66 10.20 -14.27
N GLU A 57 1.27 9.07 -13.71
CA GLU A 57 -0.11 8.82 -13.28
C GLU A 57 -0.47 9.51 -11.97
N LEU A 58 0.47 9.57 -11.01
CA LEU A 58 0.30 10.41 -9.82
C LEU A 58 0.26 11.90 -10.20
N GLY A 59 1.02 12.31 -11.22
CA GLY A 59 0.92 13.65 -11.80
C GLY A 59 -0.46 13.95 -12.39
N TRP A 60 -1.06 13.01 -13.14
CA TRP A 60 -2.43 13.16 -13.64
C TRP A 60 -3.45 13.27 -12.51
N ALA A 61 -3.34 12.41 -11.50
CA ALA A 61 -4.23 12.43 -10.34
C ALA A 61 -4.16 13.78 -9.58
N SER A 62 -2.95 14.27 -9.33
CA SER A 62 -2.73 15.59 -8.74
C SER A 62 -3.30 16.72 -9.60
N GLY A 63 -3.15 16.62 -10.93
CA GLY A 63 -3.71 17.58 -11.89
C GLY A 63 -5.24 17.67 -11.90
N ILE A 64 -5.96 16.67 -11.37
CA ILE A 64 -7.41 16.70 -11.14
C ILE A 64 -7.79 16.87 -9.66
N ASN A 65 -6.85 17.34 -8.84
CA ASN A 65 -6.99 17.62 -7.40
C ASN A 65 -7.22 16.37 -6.51
N MET A 66 -6.83 15.18 -6.95
CA MET A 66 -6.70 14.05 -6.01
C MET A 66 -5.50 14.28 -5.09
N ASN A 67 -5.68 14.04 -3.80
CA ASN A 67 -4.70 14.30 -2.75
C ASN A 67 -4.43 13.09 -1.84
N VAL A 68 -5.04 11.93 -2.16
CA VAL A 68 -4.81 10.69 -1.43
C VAL A 68 -4.86 9.49 -2.37
N MET A 69 -4.04 8.47 -2.12
CA MET A 69 -4.07 7.18 -2.82
C MET A 69 -4.02 6.03 -1.83
N ARG A 70 -4.87 5.03 -2.06
CA ARG A 70 -4.85 3.76 -1.33
C ARG A 70 -3.98 2.76 -2.09
N VAL A 71 -2.88 2.32 -1.48
CA VAL A 71 -1.84 1.49 -2.12
C VAL A 71 -1.64 0.22 -1.31
N PHE A 72 -1.64 -0.92 -1.97
CA PHE A 72 -1.52 -2.21 -1.30
C PHE A 72 -0.05 -2.60 -1.13
N LEU A 73 0.27 -3.30 -0.05
CA LEU A 73 1.56 -3.95 0.16
C LEU A 73 1.40 -5.46 0.02
N HIS A 74 2.53 -6.17 -0.13
CA HIS A 74 2.50 -7.62 -0.21
C HIS A 74 3.58 -8.27 0.65
N VAL A 75 3.17 -9.20 1.53
CA VAL A 75 4.06 -9.88 2.49
C VAL A 75 5.21 -10.64 1.81
N LEU A 76 5.00 -11.14 0.59
CA LEU A 76 6.03 -11.85 -0.16
C LEU A 76 7.30 -11.02 -0.42
N PHE A 77 7.19 -9.69 -0.62
CA PHE A 77 8.39 -8.86 -0.78
C PHE A 77 9.11 -8.67 0.55
N TYR A 78 8.36 -8.56 1.65
CA TYR A 78 8.94 -8.51 2.99
C TYR A 78 9.68 -9.82 3.34
N GLU A 79 9.09 -10.99 3.01
CA GLU A 79 9.74 -12.29 3.22
C GLU A 79 10.94 -12.51 2.28
N GLN A 80 10.93 -11.93 1.08
CA GLN A 80 12.05 -12.04 0.13
C GLN A 80 13.24 -11.17 0.55
N ASP A 81 13.03 -9.87 0.77
CA ASP A 81 14.05 -8.90 1.16
C ASP A 81 13.36 -7.65 1.75
N ALA A 82 13.22 -7.63 3.06
CA ALA A 82 12.53 -6.55 3.77
C ALA A 82 13.22 -5.19 3.61
N GLU A 83 14.55 -5.14 3.60
CA GLU A 83 15.31 -3.89 3.51
C GLU A 83 15.14 -3.27 2.12
N ALA A 84 15.32 -4.06 1.06
CA ALA A 84 15.09 -3.60 -0.30
C ALA A 84 13.62 -3.21 -0.53
N TYR A 85 12.67 -3.91 0.10
CA TYR A 85 11.26 -3.58 -0.02
C TYR A 85 10.91 -2.25 0.67
N PHE A 86 11.44 -2.00 1.88
CA PHE A 86 11.25 -0.71 2.55
C PHE A 86 11.87 0.44 1.76
N GLN A 87 13.05 0.24 1.16
CA GLN A 87 13.62 1.26 0.27
C GLN A 87 12.70 1.59 -0.92
N LYS A 88 12.08 0.59 -1.55
CA LYS A 88 11.08 0.84 -2.61
C LYS A 88 9.84 1.58 -2.10
N ILE A 89 9.40 1.28 -0.88
CA ILE A 89 8.28 2.00 -0.24
C ILE A 89 8.65 3.47 -0.03
N ASP A 90 9.86 3.76 0.47
CA ASP A 90 10.37 5.12 0.66
C ASP A 90 10.50 5.88 -0.67
N ASP A 91 10.99 5.21 -1.71
CA ASP A 91 11.09 5.78 -3.06
C ASP A 91 9.70 6.12 -3.61
N PHE A 92 8.70 5.24 -3.41
CA PHE A 92 7.32 5.50 -3.81
C PHE A 92 6.69 6.66 -3.03
N LEU A 93 6.88 6.71 -1.71
CA LEU A 93 6.43 7.83 -0.87
C LEU A 93 7.05 9.15 -1.33
N THR A 94 8.34 9.14 -1.67
CA THR A 94 9.04 10.30 -2.23
C THR A 94 8.47 10.74 -3.58
N ILE A 95 7.97 9.80 -4.41
CA ILE A 95 7.24 10.13 -5.64
C ILE A 95 5.90 10.79 -5.30
N ALA A 96 5.10 10.20 -4.42
CA ALA A 96 3.78 10.70 -4.06
C ALA A 96 3.84 12.10 -3.42
N ASP A 97 4.83 12.34 -2.56
CA ASP A 97 5.05 13.62 -1.89
C ASP A 97 5.32 14.76 -2.90
N ARG A 98 6.09 14.51 -3.97
CA ARG A 98 6.30 15.47 -5.07
C ARG A 98 5.00 15.94 -5.74
N PHE A 99 3.92 15.17 -5.63
CA PHE A 99 2.61 15.49 -6.20
C PHE A 99 1.58 15.90 -5.13
N ASN A 100 2.01 16.10 -3.88
CA ASN A 100 1.15 16.39 -2.72
C ASN A 100 0.06 15.33 -2.50
N ILE A 101 0.37 14.06 -2.75
CA ILE A 101 -0.55 12.93 -2.58
C ILE A 101 -0.17 12.15 -1.31
N LYS A 102 -1.10 12.07 -0.36
CA LYS A 102 -0.96 11.19 0.82
C LYS A 102 -1.17 9.74 0.43
N ILE A 103 -0.46 8.82 1.09
CA ILE A 103 -0.61 7.39 0.85
C ILE A 103 -1.27 6.72 2.05
N ILE A 104 -2.31 5.92 1.78
CA ILE A 104 -2.93 5.00 2.73
C ILE A 104 -2.47 3.59 2.34
N PHE A 105 -1.56 3.02 3.11
CA PHE A 105 -1.13 1.65 2.86
C PHE A 105 -2.15 0.63 3.36
N VAL A 106 -2.36 -0.40 2.53
CA VAL A 106 -3.13 -1.59 2.87
C VAL A 106 -2.13 -2.72 3.09
N LEU A 107 -1.93 -3.11 4.35
CA LEU A 107 -0.93 -4.12 4.69
C LEU A 107 -1.37 -5.51 4.21
N LEU A 108 -2.64 -5.84 4.39
CA LEU A 108 -3.24 -7.15 4.11
C LEU A 108 -4.54 -6.99 3.32
N ASP A 109 -4.80 -7.91 2.39
CA ASP A 109 -5.97 -7.99 1.52
C ASP A 109 -6.22 -9.46 1.10
N GLU A 110 -7.33 -10.06 1.50
CA GLU A 110 -7.66 -11.47 1.19
C GLU A 110 -8.55 -11.65 -0.05
N CYS A 111 -8.63 -10.67 -0.95
CA CYS A 111 -9.50 -10.74 -2.13
C CYS A 111 -8.92 -11.55 -3.31
N TRP A 112 -9.81 -12.10 -4.14
CA TRP A 112 -9.51 -12.75 -5.43
C TRP A 112 -8.64 -14.02 -5.33
N ARG A 113 -7.51 -14.08 -6.07
CA ARG A 113 -6.75 -15.32 -6.30
C ARG A 113 -5.91 -15.71 -5.08
N PRO A 114 -6.02 -16.97 -4.59
CA PRO A 114 -5.45 -17.39 -3.31
C PRO A 114 -3.94 -17.61 -3.31
N ASP A 115 -3.32 -17.80 -4.48
CA ASP A 115 -1.94 -18.29 -4.59
C ASP A 115 -1.02 -17.24 -5.22
N PRO A 116 -0.68 -16.15 -4.50
CA PRO A 116 0.27 -15.13 -4.97
C PRO A 116 1.64 -15.75 -5.22
N LYS A 117 2.31 -15.33 -6.28
CA LYS A 117 3.68 -15.75 -6.61
C LYS A 117 4.48 -14.57 -7.13
N LEU A 118 5.73 -14.48 -6.71
CA LEU A 118 6.72 -13.60 -7.35
C LEU A 118 7.05 -14.11 -8.77
N GLY A 119 7.64 -13.25 -9.60
CA GLY A 119 7.94 -13.54 -11.00
C GLY A 119 6.89 -12.99 -11.96
N PRO A 120 6.92 -13.41 -13.24
CA PRO A 120 5.95 -12.98 -14.25
C PRO A 120 4.51 -13.23 -13.80
N GLN A 121 3.66 -12.21 -13.90
CA GLN A 121 2.23 -12.31 -13.59
C GLN A 121 1.43 -12.71 -14.82
N PRO A 122 0.27 -13.37 -14.67
CA PRO A 122 -0.57 -13.73 -15.81
C PRO A 122 -1.12 -12.48 -16.52
N GLU A 123 -1.36 -12.58 -17.83
CA GLU A 123 -1.99 -11.51 -18.61
C GLU A 123 -3.41 -11.18 -18.11
N PRO A 124 -3.83 -9.90 -18.16
CA PRO A 124 -5.19 -9.51 -17.81
C PRO A 124 -6.22 -10.24 -18.69
N ILE A 125 -7.37 -10.58 -18.10
CA ILE A 125 -8.49 -11.17 -18.83
C ILE A 125 -9.41 -10.02 -19.32
N PRO A 126 -9.58 -9.83 -20.65
CA PRO A 126 -10.41 -8.75 -21.18
C PRO A 126 -11.84 -8.79 -20.64
N GLY A 127 -12.38 -7.63 -20.28
CA GLY A 127 -13.75 -7.48 -19.76
C GLY A 127 -13.96 -7.93 -18.31
N GLN A 128 -12.92 -8.40 -17.63
CA GLN A 128 -13.01 -8.85 -16.23
C GLN A 128 -12.25 -7.90 -15.28
N HIS A 129 -13.00 -7.26 -14.38
CA HIS A 129 -12.45 -6.42 -13.32
C HIS A 129 -11.56 -7.25 -12.38
N ASN A 130 -10.38 -6.72 -12.01
CA ASN A 130 -9.41 -7.36 -11.11
C ASN A 130 -9.04 -8.81 -11.50
N SER A 131 -9.00 -9.10 -12.80
CA SER A 131 -8.86 -10.47 -13.35
C SER A 131 -7.66 -11.26 -12.84
N GLN A 132 -6.59 -10.58 -12.40
CA GLN A 132 -5.37 -11.19 -11.87
C GLN A 132 -4.97 -10.66 -10.49
N TRP A 133 -5.90 -10.05 -9.76
CA TRP A 133 -5.63 -9.64 -8.39
C TRP A 133 -5.38 -10.85 -7.49
N VAL A 134 -4.47 -10.69 -6.52
CA VAL A 134 -3.98 -11.77 -5.64
C VAL A 134 -4.04 -11.34 -4.19
N ARG A 135 -4.22 -12.31 -3.29
CA ARG A 135 -4.31 -12.10 -1.85
C ARG A 135 -2.96 -11.79 -1.21
N CYS A 136 -2.95 -10.89 -0.24
CA CYS A 136 -1.88 -10.67 0.73
C CYS A 136 -2.41 -10.91 2.17
N PRO A 137 -1.93 -11.91 2.91
CA PRO A 137 -1.10 -13.02 2.46
C PRO A 137 -1.88 -13.98 1.54
N GLY A 138 -1.15 -14.88 0.87
CA GLY A 138 -1.77 -16.00 0.14
C GLY A 138 -2.52 -16.94 1.09
N GLN A 139 -3.46 -17.74 0.56
CA GLN A 139 -4.31 -18.64 1.36
C GLN A 139 -3.50 -19.65 2.18
N ALA A 140 -2.46 -20.25 1.60
CA ALA A 140 -1.60 -21.20 2.33
C ALA A 140 -0.91 -20.54 3.54
N TRP A 141 -0.43 -19.29 3.37
CA TRP A 141 0.18 -18.53 4.45
C TRP A 141 -0.85 -18.10 5.49
N LEU A 142 -2.04 -17.64 5.06
CA LEU A 142 -3.13 -17.23 5.95
C LEU A 142 -3.57 -18.35 6.89
N LEU A 143 -3.68 -19.57 6.35
CA LEU A 143 -4.11 -20.76 7.08
C LEU A 143 -3.01 -21.39 7.93
N ASP A 144 -1.75 -20.98 7.76
CA ASP A 144 -0.63 -21.46 8.56
C ASP A 144 -0.54 -20.69 9.88
N GLN A 145 -1.06 -21.30 10.95
CA GLN A 145 -1.02 -20.71 12.29
C GLN A 145 0.40 -20.46 12.81
N SER A 146 1.42 -21.15 12.28
CA SER A 146 2.81 -20.89 12.66
C SER A 146 3.30 -19.50 12.21
N LYS A 147 2.64 -18.88 11.22
CA LYS A 147 2.93 -17.53 10.73
C LYS A 147 2.28 -16.42 11.57
N TRP A 148 1.25 -16.73 12.36
CA TRP A 148 0.50 -15.72 13.11
C TRP A 148 1.30 -14.89 14.12
N PRO A 149 2.36 -15.42 14.77
CA PRO A 149 3.24 -14.59 15.61
C PRO A 149 3.86 -13.40 14.87
N LEU A 150 3.99 -13.44 13.54
CA LEU A 150 4.47 -12.30 12.74
C LEU A 150 3.49 -11.11 12.71
N LEU A 151 2.20 -11.36 12.97
CA LEU A 151 1.15 -10.34 13.01
C LEU A 151 0.89 -9.79 14.42
N LYS A 152 1.42 -10.45 15.46
CA LYS A 152 1.23 -10.08 16.86
C LYS A 152 2.43 -9.28 17.34
N ARG A 153 2.24 -7.99 17.58
CA ARG A 153 3.12 -7.16 18.43
C ARG A 153 2.26 -6.30 19.33
#